data_AF-A0AAW2B3B2-F1
#
_entry.id   AF-A0AAW2B3B2-F1
#
_cell.length_a   1.000
_cell.length_b   1.000
_cell.length_c   1.000
_cell.angle_alpha   90.00
_cell.angle_beta   90.00
_cell.angle_gamma   90.00
#
_symmetry.space_group_name_H-M   'P 1'
#
loop_
_entity.id
_entity.type
_entity.pdbx_description
1 polymer ?
#
loop_
_entity_poly.entity_id
_entity_poly.type
_entity_poly.pdbx_seq_one_letter_code
_entity_poly.pdbx_strand_id
1 'polypeptide(L)' 'KNRLKKMYLICEYSEPIVWKNSAGETLKGSPITPTGESITVKNKRSAENFYTCTLKNAVREETSDPLYERDLTLN' A
#
# COMPACT_ATOMS: atom_id res chain seq x y z
N LYS A 1 -14.95 -8.93 21.34
CA LYS A 1 -13.57 -8.39 21.51
C LYS A 1 -13.18 -7.64 20.24
N ASN A 2 -13.00 -6.33 20.29
CA ASN A 2 -12.54 -5.54 19.14
C ASN A 2 -11.01 -5.61 19.09
N ARG A 3 -10.46 -6.45 18.20
CA ARG A 3 -9.01 -6.59 18.01
C ARG A 3 -8.58 -5.76 16.80
N LEU A 4 -7.71 -4.78 17.02
CA LEU A 4 -7.06 -4.08 15.91
C LEU A 4 -6.09 -5.05 15.22
N LYS A 5 -6.21 -5.17 13.90
CA LYS A 5 -5.24 -5.85 13.06
C LYS A 5 -4.40 -4.81 12.33
N LYS A 6 -3.09 -4.91 12.44
CA LYS A 6 -2.14 -4.12 11.65
C LYS A 6 -1.54 -5.03 10.60
N MET A 7 -1.45 -4.55 9.37
CA MET A 7 -0.85 -5.24 8.23
C MET A 7 0.27 -4.37 7.69
N TYR A 8 1.34 -5.03 7.25
CA TYR A 8 2.50 -4.39 6.63
C TYR A 8 2.43 -4.65 5.13
N LEU A 9 2.30 -3.59 4.35
CA LEU A 9 2.27 -3.68 2.89
C LEU A 9 3.60 -3.19 2.35
N ILE A 10 4.09 -3.85 1.31
CA ILE A 10 5.36 -3.55 0.66
C ILE A 10 5.08 -3.29 -0.82
N CYS A 11 5.78 -2.31 -1.38
CA CYS A 11 5.81 -2.08 -2.81
C CYS A 11 7.27 -1.94 -3.24
N GLU A 12 7.73 -2.88 -4.05
CA GLU A 12 9.12 -3.01 -4.48
C GLU A 12 9.32 -2.32 -5.83
N TYR A 13 9.83 -1.09 -5.78
CA TYR A 13 10.33 -0.38 -6.94
C TYR A 13 11.70 0.21 -6.62
N SER A 14 12.58 0.27 -7.63
CA SER A 14 13.90 0.92 -7.51
C SER A 14 13.83 2.45 -7.46
N GLU A 15 12.66 3.01 -7.77
CA GLU A 15 12.40 4.44 -7.87
C GLU A 15 11.35 4.88 -6.84
N PRO A 16 11.28 6.19 -6.51
CA PRO A 16 10.26 6.71 -5.59
C PRO A 16 8.84 6.40 -6.06
N ILE A 17 7.98 6.03 -5.11
CA ILE A 17 6.57 5.72 -5.37
C ILE A 17 5.64 6.60 -4.54
N VAL A 18 4.37 6.62 -4.93
CA VAL A 18 3.30 7.26 -4.18
C VAL A 18 2.28 6.19 -3.78
N TRP A 19 2.09 6.00 -2.48
CA TRP A 19 1.03 5.16 -1.96
C TRP A 19 -0.32 5.88 -1.99
N LYS A 20 -1.38 5.19 -2.39
CA LYS A 20 -2.76 5.69 -2.31
C LYS A 20 -3.68 4.67 -1.63
N ASN A 21 -4.73 5.17 -0.98
CA ASN A 21 -5.86 4.35 -0.56
C ASN A 21 -7.06 4.47 -1.52
N SER A 22 -8.14 3.74 -1.24
CA SER A 22 -9.38 3.77 -2.03
C SER A 22 -10.06 5.15 -2.10
N ALA A 23 -9.79 6.06 -1.16
CA ALA A 23 -10.27 7.44 -1.20
C ALA A 23 -9.39 8.36 -2.07
N GLY A 24 -8.30 7.83 -2.64
CA GLY A 24 -7.31 8.60 -3.40
C GLY A 24 -6.33 9.39 -2.54
N GLU A 25 -6.35 9.21 -1.21
CA GLU A 25 -5.44 9.91 -0.30
C GLU A 25 -4.03 9.36 -0.42
N THR A 26 -3.05 10.26 -0.44
CA THR A 26 -1.63 9.87 -0.41
C THR A 26 -1.24 9.41 0.98
N LEU A 27 -0.63 8.22 1.07
CA LEU A 27 -0.11 7.68 2.32
C LEU A 27 1.40 7.87 2.40
N LYS A 28 1.91 8.17 3.59
CA LYS A 28 3.35 8.27 3.84
C LYS A 28 3.94 6.86 3.98
N GLY A 29 4.75 6.46 3.01
CA GLY A 29 5.55 5.25 3.06
C GLY A 29 6.78 5.40 3.95
N SER A 30 7.36 4.26 4.32
CA SER A 30 8.67 4.13 4.95
C SER A 30 9.58 3.36 4.00
N PRO A 31 10.79 3.87 3.68
CA PRO A 31 11.71 3.18 2.79
C PRO A 31 12.09 1.81 3.34
N ILE A 32 12.27 0.83 2.44
CA ILE A 32 12.78 -0.50 2.77
C ILE A 32 14.08 -0.78 2.02
N THR A 33 14.95 -1.59 2.63
CA THR A 33 16.22 -2.01 2.05
C THR A 33 16.03 -3.37 1.37
N PRO A 34 16.51 -3.60 0.13
CA PRO A 34 17.37 -2.72 -0.67
C PRO A 34 16.64 -1.64 -1.48
N THR A 35 15.37 -1.85 -1.84
CA THR A 35 14.57 -0.91 -2.65
C THR A 35 13.08 -1.00 -2.33
N GLY A 36 12.37 0.12 -2.42
CA GLY A 36 10.92 0.20 -2.28
C GLY A 36 10.47 0.95 -1.03
N GLU A 37 9.16 0.95 -0.80
CA GLU A 37 8.56 1.51 0.41
C GLU A 37 7.49 0.59 0.99
N SER A 38 7.19 0.84 2.26
CA SER A 38 6.20 0.10 3.02
C SER A 38 5.22 1.03 3.75
N ILE A 39 4.02 0.54 3.99
CA ILE A 39 3.03 1.20 4.85
C ILE A 39 2.49 0.23 5.90
N THR A 40 2.15 0.77 7.07
CA THR A 40 1.40 0.03 8.09
C THR A 40 -0.05 0.47 8.06
N VAL A 41 -0.96 -0.46 7.76
CA VAL A 41 -2.39 -0.18 7.67
C VAL A 41 -3.17 -0.90 8.77
N LYS A 42 -4.30 -0.34 9.18
CA LYS A 42 -5.23 -1.02 10.09
C LYS A 42 -6.26 -1.77 9.23
N ASN A 43 -6.23 -3.09 9.25
CA ASN A 43 -7.23 -3.91 8.56
C ASN A 43 -8.55 -3.85 9.35
N LYS A 44 -9.54 -3.15 8.79
CA LYS A 44 -10.92 -3.03 9.29
C LYS A 44 -11.85 -4.07 8.65
N ARG A 45 -11.32 -4.94 7.79
CA ARG A 45 -12.03 -5.92 6.96
C ARG A 45 -13.06 -5.28 6.03
N SER A 46 -12.78 -4.07 5.56
CA SER A 46 -13.62 -3.44 4.56
C SER A 46 -13.50 -4.19 3.23
N ALA A 47 -14.62 -4.43 2.56
CA ALA A 47 -14.64 -5.03 1.23
C ALA A 47 -14.22 -4.02 0.14
N GLU A 48 -14.36 -2.72 0.43
CA GLU A 48 -14.17 -1.62 -0.52
C GLU A 48 -12.82 -0.92 -0.36
N ASN A 49 -12.18 -1.02 0.81
CA ASN A 49 -10.90 -0.39 1.03
C ASN A 49 -9.80 -1.17 0.33
N PHE A 50 -8.97 -0.46 -0.42
CA PHE A 50 -7.79 -1.01 -1.06
C PHE A 50 -6.63 -0.02 -1.00
N TYR A 51 -5.45 -0.54 -1.32
CA TYR A 51 -4.21 0.22 -1.40
C TYR A 51 -3.54 -0.04 -2.75
N THR A 52 -2.96 1.00 -3.33
CA THR A 52 -2.11 0.91 -4.51
C THR A 52 -0.81 1.67 -4.27
N CYS A 53 0.23 1.28 -4.99
CA CYS A 53 1.41 2.11 -5.16
C CYS A 53 1.56 2.51 -6.63
N THR A 54 1.90 3.76 -6.85
CA THR A 54 2.11 4.33 -8.18
C THR A 54 3.56 4.79 -8.32
N LEU A 55 4.28 4.25 -9.29
CA LEU A 55 5.51 4.82 -9.80
C LEU A 55 5.14 5.95 -10.76
N LYS A 56 5.63 7.17 -10.51
CA LYS A 56 5.43 8.31 -11.41
C LYS A 56 6.74 9.07 -11.56
N ASN A 57 7.33 8.97 -12.75
CA ASN A 57 8.53 9.71 -13.13
C ASN A 57 8.32 10.43 -14.48
N ALA A 58 9.36 11.07 -15.01
CA ALA A 58 9.27 11.79 -16.28
C ALA A 58 9.06 10.88 -17.52
N VAL A 59 9.27 9.56 -17.36
CA VAL A 59 9.26 8.57 -18.45
C VAL A 59 7.96 7.79 -18.48
N ARG A 60 7.41 7.42 -17.32
CA ARG A 60 6.25 6.54 -17.19
C ARG A 60 5.47 6.76 -15.90
N GLU A 61 4.22 6.32 -15.96
CA GLU A 61 3.32 6.18 -14.82
C GLU A 61 2.81 4.73 -14.79
N GLU A 62 3.13 4.01 -13.72
CA GLU A 62 2.72 2.62 -13.51
C GLU A 62 2.06 2.50 -12.14
N THR A 63 0.88 1.89 -12.07
CA THR A 63 0.17 1.65 -10.82
C THR A 63 -0.03 0.17 -10.62
N SER A 64 0.24 -0.32 -9.41
CA SER A 64 0.00 -1.72 -9.04
C SER A 64 -1.48 -2.07 -9.14
N ASP A 65 -1.77 -3.37 -9.24
CA ASP A 65 -3.11 -3.85 -8.93
C ASP A 65 -3.51 -3.46 -7.49
N PRO A 66 -4.80 -3.21 -7.23
CA PRO A 66 -5.29 -2.85 -5.91
C PRO A 66 -5.23 -4.05 -4.95
N LEU A 67 -4.65 -3.83 -3.76
CA LEU A 67 -4.67 -4.80 -2.67
C LEU A 67 -5.79 -4.45 -1.68
N TYR A 68 -6.87 -5.25 -1.70
CA TYR A 68 -8.05 -5.00 -0.87
C TYR A 68 -7.87 -5.46 0.58
N GLU A 69 -8.41 -4.71 1.54
CA GLU A 69 -8.36 -5.06 2.97
C GLU A 69 -8.94 -6.45 3.28
N ARG A 70 -9.95 -6.88 2.53
CA ARG A 70 -10.56 -8.22 2.66
C ARG A 70 -9.57 -9.36 2.35
N ASP A 71 -8.58 -9.10 1.51
CA ASP A 71 -7.57 -10.07 1.07
C ASP A 71 -6.31 -10.05 1.95
N LEU A 72 -6.16 -9.02 2.78
CA LEU A 72 -5.07 -8.88 3.75
C LEU A 72 -5.23 -9.89 4.91
N THR A 73 -4.83 -11.13 4.67
CA THR A 73 -4.74 -12.18 5.68
C THR A 73 -3.33 -12.23 6.30
N LEU A 74 -3.23 -12.61 7.58
CA LEU A 74 -1.95 -12.81 8.24
C LEU A 74 -1.36 -14.11 7.68
N ASN A 75 -0.30 -14.00 6.89
CA ASN A 75 0.59 -15.12 6.59
C ASN A 75 1.52 -15.37 7.78
#